data_AF-A0A1V5VTC6-F1
#
_entry.id   AF-A0A1V5VTC6-F1
#
_cell.length_a   1.000
_cell.length_b   1.000
_cell.length_c   1.000
_cell.angle_alpha   90.00
_cell.angle_beta   90.00
_cell.angle_gamma   90.00
#
_symmetry.space_group_name_H-M   'P 1'
#
loop_
_entity.id
_entity.type
_entity.pdbx_description
1 polymer ?
#
loop_
_entity_poly.entity_id
_entity_poly.type
_entity_poly.pdbx_seq_one_letter_code
_entity_poly.pdbx_strand_id
1 'polypeptide(L)'
;MGTCAISGGVAHLGDRDEVRQIFLAHAERHHVPRMLPKSHPIDAFVKVDRYLPGCPPTPRLFMALLEQDPNFKPAKTVCQDCGRRKLKELRPQHLLGFQQGEVDEEICLINQGYLCIGSSTRGGCGAPCTRAGHPCVGCRGPSDTFIEKESSAWFSSIEKVFAAMTDIPPEEVAAGLRSPQMALFLFQFSDYGLGAAGLGTAGLGTAYGEGQPRAKEKVL
;
A
#
# COMPACT_ATOMS: atom_id res chain seq x y z
N MET A 1 -9.90 -11.26 -2.97
CA MET A 1 -10.33 -9.87 -3.26
C MET A 1 -9.95 -9.00 -2.07
N GLY A 2 -9.58 -7.75 -2.32
CA GLY A 2 -9.16 -6.82 -1.29
C GLY A 2 -7.69 -7.01 -0.90
N THR A 3 -7.12 -5.96 -0.31
CA THR A 3 -5.71 -5.91 0.07
C THR A 3 -5.35 -7.00 1.08
N CYS A 4 -6.25 -7.37 2.00
CA CYS A 4 -6.00 -8.49 2.93
C CYS A 4 -5.73 -9.82 2.23
N ALA A 5 -6.51 -10.15 1.19
CA ALA A 5 -6.29 -11.38 0.44
C ALA A 5 -5.00 -11.33 -0.40
N ILE A 6 -4.62 -10.14 -0.85
CA ILE A 6 -3.45 -9.93 -1.72
C ILE A 6 -2.16 -9.88 -0.91
N SER A 7 -2.17 -9.36 0.31
CA SER A 7 -0.93 -8.99 0.98
C SER A 7 -1.00 -9.13 2.50
N GLY A 8 -1.98 -9.89 3.02
CA GLY A 8 -2.27 -10.01 4.45
C GLY A 8 -2.98 -8.79 5.05
N GLY A 9 -2.82 -7.60 4.46
CA GLY A 9 -3.48 -6.37 4.87
C GLY A 9 -3.11 -5.93 6.28
N VAL A 10 -4.02 -5.25 6.97
CA VAL A 10 -3.78 -4.74 8.34
C VAL A 10 -3.44 -5.87 9.33
N ALA A 11 -4.02 -7.06 9.16
CA ALA A 11 -3.78 -8.22 10.03
C ALA A 11 -2.33 -8.70 9.99
N HIS A 12 -1.63 -8.47 8.86
CA HIS A 12 -0.22 -8.85 8.70
C HIS A 12 0.71 -8.12 9.70
N LEU A 13 0.30 -6.98 10.26
CA LEU A 13 1.04 -6.35 11.37
C LEU A 13 1.15 -7.25 12.60
N GLY A 14 0.22 -8.18 12.78
CA GLY A 14 0.24 -9.18 13.85
C GLY A 14 1.30 -10.26 13.67
N ASP A 15 1.94 -10.35 12.50
CA ASP A 15 3.00 -11.33 12.23
C ASP A 15 4.33 -10.97 12.90
N ARG A 16 4.42 -9.79 13.53
CA ARG A 16 5.54 -9.43 14.40
C ARG A 16 5.60 -10.41 15.56
N ASP A 17 6.75 -11.07 15.72
CA ASP A 17 6.88 -12.18 16.68
C ASP A 17 6.44 -11.82 18.10
N GLU A 18 6.72 -10.61 18.56
CA GLU A 18 6.30 -10.11 19.88
C GLU A 18 4.77 -10.02 20.05
N VAL A 19 4.06 -9.53 19.04
CA VAL A 19 2.58 -9.40 19.03
C VAL A 19 1.95 -10.79 18.90
N ARG A 20 2.57 -11.65 18.07
CA ARG A 20 2.14 -13.02 17.84
C ARG A 20 2.15 -13.86 19.11
N GLN A 21 3.19 -13.75 19.94
CA GLN A 21 3.27 -14.50 21.19
C GLN A 21 2.11 -14.18 22.14
N ILE A 22 1.69 -12.92 22.22
CA ILE A 22 0.54 -12.48 23.04
C ILE A 22 -0.76 -13.14 22.54
N PHE A 23 -0.95 -13.19 21.22
CA PHE A 23 -2.16 -13.72 20.61
C PHE A 23 -2.22 -15.26 20.70
N LEU A 24 -1.08 -15.93 20.57
CA LEU A 24 -0.97 -17.39 20.68
C LEU A 24 -0.94 -17.90 22.13
N ALA A 25 -0.56 -17.08 23.10
CA ALA A 25 -0.58 -17.44 24.52
C ALA A 25 -1.98 -17.86 25.04
N HIS A 26 -3.04 -17.48 24.32
CA HIS A 26 -4.44 -17.82 24.64
C HIS A 26 -5.08 -18.76 23.60
N ALA A 27 -4.27 -19.49 22.82
CA ALA A 27 -4.74 -20.32 21.71
C ALA A 27 -5.36 -21.68 22.13
N GLU A 28 -5.48 -21.97 23.43
CA GLU A 28 -6.15 -23.18 23.95
C GLU A 28 -7.67 -23.09 23.83
N ARG A 29 -8.18 -22.97 22.61
CA ARG A 29 -9.60 -23.01 22.30
C ARG A 29 -9.91 -24.31 21.56
N HIS A 30 -10.56 -25.26 22.25
CA HIS A 30 -10.77 -26.63 21.76
C HIS A 30 -11.72 -26.77 20.55
N HIS A 31 -12.39 -25.69 20.11
CA HIS A 31 -13.41 -25.73 19.06
C HIS A 31 -13.24 -24.66 17.96
N VAL A 32 -12.04 -24.10 17.81
CA VAL A 32 -11.74 -23.16 16.71
C VAL A 32 -10.53 -23.64 15.91
N PRO A 33 -10.44 -23.30 14.61
CA PRO A 33 -9.25 -23.57 13.82
C PRO A 33 -8.01 -22.99 14.48
N ARG A 34 -6.90 -23.73 14.42
CA ARG A 34 -5.59 -23.19 14.80
C ARG A 34 -5.22 -22.09 13.82
N MET A 35 -4.71 -20.98 14.36
CA MET A 35 -4.16 -19.91 13.53
C MET A 35 -2.86 -20.36 12.90
N LEU A 36 -2.62 -19.91 11.67
CA LEU A 36 -1.32 -20.07 11.03
C LEU A 36 -0.27 -19.24 11.77
N PRO A 37 1.03 -19.64 11.72
CA PRO A 37 2.09 -18.89 12.36
C PRO A 37 2.26 -17.46 11.82
N LYS A 38 1.96 -17.25 10.54
CA LYS A 38 1.99 -15.95 9.87
C LYS A 38 0.83 -15.82 8.90
N SER A 39 0.43 -14.60 8.63
CA SER A 39 -0.48 -14.24 7.56
C SER A 39 0.25 -14.40 6.23
N HIS A 40 -0.45 -14.95 5.24
CA HIS A 40 0.11 -15.17 3.91
C HIS A 40 -0.88 -14.68 2.87
N PRO A 41 -0.41 -14.20 1.72
CA PRO A 41 -1.29 -13.85 0.63
C PRO A 41 -1.94 -15.12 0.05
N ILE A 42 -3.15 -14.97 -0.49
CA ILE A 42 -3.97 -16.12 -0.92
C ILE A 42 -3.32 -16.90 -2.07
N ASP A 43 -2.51 -16.23 -2.89
CA ASP A 43 -1.79 -16.83 -4.00
C ASP A 43 -0.62 -17.74 -3.58
N ALA A 44 -0.27 -17.77 -2.30
CA ALA A 44 0.61 -18.78 -1.72
C ALA A 44 -0.04 -20.16 -1.61
N PHE A 45 -1.38 -20.24 -1.60
CA PHE A 45 -2.12 -21.50 -1.39
C PHE A 45 -2.95 -21.95 -2.58
N VAL A 46 -3.44 -20.99 -3.38
CA VAL A 46 -4.28 -21.28 -4.54
C VAL A 46 -3.87 -20.45 -5.74
N LYS A 47 -4.06 -20.98 -6.94
CA LYS A 47 -3.87 -20.19 -8.17
C LYS A 47 -4.90 -19.07 -8.22
N VAL A 48 -4.43 -17.84 -8.42
CA VAL A 48 -5.28 -16.65 -8.58
C VAL A 48 -5.30 -16.18 -10.03
N ASP A 49 -6.52 -15.99 -10.55
CA ASP A 49 -6.75 -15.52 -11.92
C ASP A 49 -6.78 -13.99 -12.00
N ARG A 50 -7.36 -13.33 -10.99
CA ARG A 50 -7.48 -11.87 -10.90
C ARG A 50 -7.33 -11.36 -9.47
N TYR A 51 -6.70 -10.20 -9.33
CA TYR A 51 -6.54 -9.45 -8.09
C TYR A 51 -7.34 -8.15 -8.17
N LEU A 52 -8.10 -7.87 -7.11
CA LEU A 52 -8.82 -6.62 -6.95
C LEU A 52 -8.36 -5.95 -5.65
N PRO A 53 -7.36 -5.04 -5.72
CA PRO A 53 -6.81 -4.37 -4.55
C PRO A 53 -7.74 -3.30 -3.97
N GLY A 54 -7.46 -2.89 -2.73
CA GLY A 54 -8.25 -1.89 -2.01
C GLY A 54 -8.64 -2.38 -0.62
N CYS A 55 -8.79 -1.45 0.32
CA CYS A 55 -9.07 -1.73 1.72
C CYS A 55 -10.29 -0.91 2.22
N PRO A 56 -11.52 -1.21 1.75
CA PRO A 56 -11.88 -2.22 0.75
C PRO A 56 -11.82 -1.69 -0.69
N PRO A 57 -11.89 -2.57 -1.72
CA PRO A 57 -12.13 -2.14 -3.10
C PRO A 57 -13.48 -1.42 -3.22
N THR A 58 -13.60 -0.44 -4.12
CA THR A 58 -14.87 0.28 -4.27
C THR A 58 -15.92 -0.58 -5.00
N PRO A 59 -17.23 -0.36 -4.77
CA PRO A 59 -18.28 -1.09 -5.47
C PRO A 59 -18.14 -1.02 -6.99
N ARG A 60 -17.74 0.12 -7.55
CA ARG A 60 -17.52 0.30 -8.99
C ARG A 60 -16.45 -0.65 -9.53
N LEU A 61 -15.33 -0.78 -8.84
CA LEU A 61 -14.26 -1.69 -9.24
C LEU A 61 -14.67 -3.16 -9.10
N PHE A 62 -15.46 -3.47 -8.07
CA PHE A 62 -16.03 -4.79 -7.88
C PHE A 62 -16.99 -5.17 -9.01
N MET A 63 -17.91 -4.29 -9.38
CA MET A 63 -18.83 -4.51 -10.50
C MET A 63 -18.08 -4.64 -11.82
N ALA A 64 -17.09 -3.79 -12.08
CA ALA A 64 -16.26 -3.91 -13.28
C ALA A 64 -15.56 -5.27 -13.40
N LEU A 65 -15.11 -5.85 -12.28
CA LEU A 65 -14.54 -7.20 -12.26
C LEU A 65 -15.60 -8.27 -12.54
N LEU A 66 -16.79 -8.17 -11.94
CA LEU A 66 -17.87 -9.14 -12.11
C LEU A 66 -18.45 -9.16 -13.52
N GLU A 67 -18.71 -7.97 -14.06
CA GLU A 67 -19.31 -7.78 -15.39
C GLU A 67 -18.29 -7.97 -16.51
N GLN A 68 -16.99 -7.98 -16.17
CA GLN A 68 -15.88 -8.04 -17.13
C GLN A 68 -16.01 -6.98 -18.24
N ASP A 69 -16.46 -5.77 -17.87
CA ASP A 69 -16.72 -4.69 -18.83
C ASP A 69 -15.42 -4.33 -19.58
N PRO A 70 -15.32 -4.60 -20.90
CA PRO A 70 -14.13 -4.34 -21.68
C PRO A 70 -13.84 -2.83 -21.83
N ASN A 71 -14.83 -1.97 -21.55
CA ASN A 71 -14.69 -0.53 -21.62
C ASN A 71 -14.22 0.09 -20.29
N PHE A 72 -14.27 -0.66 -19.20
CA PHE A 72 -13.83 -0.16 -17.91
C PHE A 72 -12.30 -0.02 -17.88
N LYS A 73 -11.83 1.23 -17.85
CA LYS A 73 -10.42 1.57 -17.73
C LYS A 73 -10.20 2.29 -16.41
N PRO A 74 -9.68 1.63 -15.36
CA PRO A 74 -9.38 2.32 -14.12
C PRO A 74 -8.27 3.34 -14.34
N ALA A 75 -8.30 4.41 -13.54
CA ALA A 75 -7.20 5.36 -13.49
C ALA A 75 -5.88 4.65 -13.15
N LYS A 76 -4.80 5.00 -13.84
CA LYS A 76 -3.48 4.38 -13.63
C LYS A 76 -2.92 4.70 -12.25
N THR A 77 -3.17 5.92 -11.77
CA THR A 77 -2.76 6.37 -10.44
C THR A 77 -3.88 7.12 -9.75
N VAL A 78 -3.85 7.20 -8.43
CA VAL A 78 -4.83 7.97 -7.65
C VAL A 78 -4.83 9.44 -8.05
N CYS A 79 -3.69 9.99 -8.53
CA CYS A 79 -3.66 11.36 -9.05
C CYS A 79 -4.61 11.61 -10.23
N GLN A 80 -4.85 10.62 -11.10
CA GLN A 80 -5.81 10.76 -12.21
C GLN A 80 -7.26 10.79 -11.72
N ASP A 81 -7.58 10.06 -10.65
CA ASP A 81 -8.88 10.14 -9.98
C ASP A 81 -9.04 11.44 -9.16
N CYS A 82 -7.95 11.90 -8.55
CA CYS A 82 -7.91 13.01 -7.60
C CYS A 82 -8.19 14.37 -8.28
N GLY A 83 -7.50 14.65 -9.39
CA GLY A 83 -7.72 15.87 -10.17
C GLY A 83 -7.20 17.18 -9.53
N ARG A 84 -6.76 17.17 -8.26
CA ARG A 84 -6.19 18.36 -7.60
C ARG A 84 -5.04 18.98 -8.40
N ARG A 85 -5.01 20.30 -8.49
CA ARG A 85 -4.04 21.09 -9.26
C ARG A 85 -2.66 21.04 -8.61
N LYS A 86 -1.64 20.72 -9.41
CA LYS A 86 -0.24 20.75 -8.98
C LYS A 86 0.36 22.10 -9.34
N LEU A 87 0.97 22.78 -8.37
CA LEU A 87 1.61 24.08 -8.55
C LEU A 87 3.13 23.90 -8.48
N LYS A 88 3.87 24.43 -9.46
CA LYS A 88 5.33 24.31 -9.48
C LYS A 88 6.01 25.21 -8.44
N GLU A 89 5.44 26.39 -8.21
CA GLU A 89 5.99 27.40 -7.29
C GLU A 89 5.68 27.09 -5.82
N LEU A 90 4.64 26.31 -5.54
CA LEU A 90 4.28 25.95 -4.17
C LEU A 90 5.06 24.71 -3.73
N ARG A 91 6.20 24.96 -3.09
CA ARG A 91 7.16 23.95 -2.66
C ARG A 91 7.36 24.02 -1.14
N PRO A 92 6.70 23.15 -0.37
CA PRO A 92 6.83 23.16 1.09
C PRO A 92 8.23 22.72 1.51
N GLN A 93 8.70 23.21 2.66
CA GLN A 93 10.00 22.86 3.24
C GLN A 93 9.91 21.77 4.31
N HIS A 94 8.71 21.52 4.86
CA HIS A 94 8.47 20.49 5.87
C HIS A 94 7.13 19.78 5.65
N LEU A 95 7.00 18.59 6.23
CA LEU A 95 5.74 17.86 6.33
C LEU A 95 4.88 18.45 7.45
N LEU A 96 3.61 18.74 7.15
CA LEU A 96 2.64 19.27 8.13
C LEU A 96 2.12 18.19 9.11
N GLY A 97 2.51 16.92 8.96
CA GLY A 97 1.93 15.81 9.73
C GLY A 97 0.48 15.49 9.33
N PHE A 98 -0.13 14.50 9.99
CA PHE A 98 -1.41 13.91 9.53
C PHE A 98 -2.67 14.69 9.98
N GLN A 99 -2.61 15.44 11.09
CA GLN A 99 -3.76 16.09 11.72
C GLN A 99 -3.60 17.61 11.87
N GLN A 100 -2.66 18.21 11.14
CA GLN A 100 -2.34 19.63 11.27
C GLN A 100 -2.50 20.35 9.93
N GLY A 101 -2.69 21.66 9.99
CA GLY A 101 -2.85 22.51 8.82
C GLY A 101 -4.29 22.59 8.30
N GLU A 102 -4.51 23.58 7.45
CA GLU A 102 -5.77 23.79 6.71
C GLU A 102 -5.56 23.34 5.27
N VAL A 103 -6.45 22.46 4.79
CA VAL A 103 -6.35 21.89 3.45
C VAL A 103 -7.09 22.78 2.46
N ASP A 104 -6.38 23.30 1.46
CA ASP A 104 -6.99 23.83 0.25
C ASP A 104 -7.48 22.65 -0.61
N GLU A 105 -8.77 22.59 -0.93
CA GLU A 105 -9.39 21.47 -1.65
C GLU A 105 -8.95 21.34 -3.10
N GLU A 106 -8.52 22.45 -3.73
CA GLU A 106 -8.16 22.51 -5.15
C GLU A 106 -6.69 22.17 -5.37
N ILE A 107 -5.84 22.45 -4.38
CA ILE A 107 -4.38 22.29 -4.50
C ILE A 107 -3.94 20.88 -4.10
N CYS A 108 -2.92 20.36 -4.79
CA CYS A 108 -2.32 19.07 -4.48
C CYS A 108 -1.78 19.03 -3.05
N LEU A 109 -2.15 17.98 -2.31
CA LEU A 109 -1.71 17.78 -0.92
C LEU A 109 -0.18 17.70 -0.77
N ILE A 110 0.55 17.21 -1.77
CA ILE A 110 2.03 17.23 -1.77
C ILE A 110 2.55 18.67 -1.81
N ASN A 111 1.95 19.53 -2.65
CA ASN A 111 2.31 20.96 -2.70
C ASN A 111 1.94 21.69 -1.39
N GLN A 112 1.04 21.14 -0.58
CA GLN A 112 0.67 21.69 0.73
C GLN A 112 1.51 21.11 1.88
N GLY A 113 2.45 20.19 1.62
CA GLY A 113 3.31 19.60 2.65
C GLY A 113 2.72 18.36 3.33
N TYR A 114 1.67 17.75 2.78
CA TYR A 114 1.16 16.47 3.28
C TYR A 114 1.84 15.29 2.60
N LEU A 115 2.13 14.25 3.38
CA LEU A 115 2.69 12.99 2.88
C LEU A 115 1.62 12.18 2.12
N CYS A 116 1.36 12.55 0.87
CA CYS A 116 0.42 11.88 -0.02
C CYS A 116 1.16 11.05 -1.07
N ILE A 117 0.89 9.74 -1.14
CA ILE A 117 1.58 8.82 -2.07
C ILE A 117 0.72 8.40 -3.27
N GLY A 118 -0.33 9.17 -3.54
CA GLY A 118 -1.29 8.88 -4.63
C GLY A 118 -0.66 8.88 -6.03
N SER A 119 0.48 9.53 -6.21
CA SER A 119 1.27 9.53 -7.46
C SER A 119 1.87 8.16 -7.79
N SER A 120 2.13 7.34 -6.77
CA SER A 120 2.73 6.00 -6.91
C SER A 120 1.75 4.88 -6.55
N THR A 121 0.49 5.21 -6.25
CA THR A 121 -0.55 4.25 -5.87
C THR A 121 -1.50 4.00 -7.04
N ARG A 122 -1.91 2.74 -7.25
CA ARG A 122 -2.90 2.36 -8.28
C ARG A 122 -4.23 3.12 -8.11
N GLY A 123 -4.72 3.71 -9.20
CA GLY A 123 -6.00 4.44 -9.22
C GLY A 123 -7.21 3.53 -9.39
N GLY A 124 -8.36 4.12 -9.68
CA GLY A 124 -9.66 3.47 -9.84
C GLY A 124 -10.59 3.60 -8.62
N CYS A 125 -10.09 4.12 -7.49
CA CYS A 125 -10.91 4.30 -6.29
C CYS A 125 -11.76 5.58 -6.31
N GLY A 126 -11.55 6.49 -7.25
CA GLY A 126 -12.21 7.80 -7.27
C GLY A 126 -11.64 8.81 -6.26
N ALA A 127 -10.52 8.45 -5.62
CA ALA A 127 -9.77 9.26 -4.67
C ALA A 127 -10.60 9.87 -3.50
N PRO A 128 -11.40 9.06 -2.77
CA PRO A 128 -12.28 9.57 -1.70
C PRO A 128 -11.47 10.25 -0.59
N CYS A 129 -10.31 9.70 -0.23
CA CYS A 129 -9.43 10.25 0.81
C CYS A 129 -9.02 11.68 0.48
N THR A 130 -8.45 11.91 -0.71
CA THR A 130 -7.94 13.23 -1.08
C THR A 130 -9.06 14.23 -1.35
N ARG A 131 -10.25 13.77 -1.77
CA ARG A 131 -11.42 14.66 -1.89
C ARG A 131 -11.89 15.14 -0.51
N ALA A 132 -11.79 14.29 0.51
CA ALA A 132 -12.03 14.66 1.91
C ALA A 132 -10.83 15.37 2.58
N GLY A 133 -9.79 15.74 1.82
CA GLY A 133 -8.61 16.43 2.35
C GLY A 133 -7.54 15.53 3.00
N HIS A 134 -7.75 14.22 3.04
CA HIS A 134 -6.78 13.28 3.60
C HIS A 134 -5.79 12.75 2.55
N PRO A 135 -4.48 12.69 2.85
CA PRO A 135 -3.49 12.15 1.92
C PRO A 135 -3.79 10.70 1.56
N CYS A 136 -3.51 10.34 0.31
CA CYS A 136 -3.57 8.94 -0.11
C CYS A 136 -2.47 8.15 0.60
N VAL A 137 -2.85 7.07 1.28
CA VAL A 137 -1.96 6.19 2.06
C VAL A 137 -1.52 4.93 1.32
N GLY A 138 -1.92 4.75 0.05
CA GLY A 138 -1.47 3.60 -0.73
C GLY A 138 -2.23 2.29 -0.52
N CYS A 139 -3.47 2.32 -0.02
CA CYS A 139 -4.21 1.09 0.31
C CYS A 139 -4.48 0.15 -0.89
N ARG A 140 -4.45 0.67 -2.12
CA ARG A 140 -4.55 -0.12 -3.38
C ARG A 140 -3.20 -0.64 -3.90
N GLY A 141 -2.11 -0.34 -3.19
CA GLY A 141 -0.77 -0.78 -3.53
C GLY A 141 -0.11 -0.06 -4.69
N PRO A 142 1.06 -0.56 -5.12
CA PRO A 142 1.85 0.04 -6.18
C PRO A 142 1.06 0.18 -7.49
N SER A 143 1.31 1.26 -8.23
CA SER A 143 0.78 1.40 -9.59
C SER A 143 1.35 0.34 -10.53
N ASP A 144 0.76 0.18 -11.72
CA ASP A 144 1.17 -0.79 -12.75
C ASP A 144 2.66 -0.72 -13.08
N THR A 145 3.26 0.47 -12.99
CA THR A 145 4.69 0.70 -13.24
C THR A 145 5.61 0.01 -12.22
N PHE A 146 5.09 -0.29 -11.02
CA PHE A 146 5.87 -0.78 -9.87
C PHE A 146 5.37 -2.11 -9.32
N ILE A 147 4.18 -2.59 -9.70
CA ILE A 147 3.61 -3.83 -9.15
C ILE A 147 4.41 -5.09 -9.50
N GLU A 148 5.17 -5.04 -10.60
CA GLU A 148 6.07 -6.09 -11.07
C GLU A 148 7.53 -5.89 -10.59
N LYS A 149 7.76 -4.91 -9.72
CA LYS A 149 9.10 -4.53 -9.25
C LYS A 149 9.24 -4.77 -7.76
N GLU A 150 10.49 -4.83 -7.34
CA GLU A 150 10.91 -4.79 -5.95
C GLU A 150 10.27 -3.59 -5.21
N SER A 151 9.87 -3.82 -3.96
CA SER A 151 9.23 -2.79 -3.13
C SER A 151 10.10 -1.53 -3.00
N SER A 152 11.44 -1.68 -2.96
CA SER A 152 12.40 -0.58 -2.95
C SER A 152 12.24 0.38 -4.13
N ALA A 153 11.94 -0.14 -5.33
CA ALA A 153 11.70 0.68 -6.51
C ALA A 153 10.44 1.55 -6.37
N TRP A 154 9.42 1.04 -5.67
CA TRP A 154 8.22 1.81 -5.35
C TRP A 154 8.51 2.93 -4.36
N PHE A 155 9.24 2.65 -3.27
CA PHE A 155 9.67 3.68 -2.31
C PHE A 155 10.52 4.77 -2.98
N SER A 156 11.51 4.39 -3.78
CA SER A 156 12.34 5.37 -4.51
C SER A 156 11.53 6.22 -5.49
N SER A 157 10.44 5.69 -6.05
CA SER A 157 9.53 6.49 -6.89
C SER A 157 8.81 7.56 -6.07
N ILE A 158 8.34 7.20 -4.86
CA ILE A 158 7.68 8.15 -3.98
C ILE A 158 8.64 9.28 -3.59
N GLU A 159 9.87 8.93 -3.18
CA GLU A 159 10.91 9.90 -2.83
C GLU A 159 11.24 10.84 -4.00
N LYS A 160 11.36 10.32 -5.23
CA LYS A 160 11.57 11.13 -6.44
C LYS A 160 10.43 12.12 -6.70
N VAL A 161 9.19 11.73 -6.45
CA VAL A 161 8.05 12.66 -6.59
C VAL A 161 8.15 13.80 -5.59
N PHE A 162 8.49 13.50 -4.33
CA PHE A 162 8.67 14.53 -3.30
C PHE A 162 9.82 15.46 -3.62
N ALA A 163 10.99 14.94 -4.03
CA ALA A 163 12.12 15.76 -4.46
C ALA A 163 11.78 16.69 -5.64
N ALA A 164 10.94 16.22 -6.57
CA ALA A 164 10.51 17.03 -7.70
C ALA A 164 9.48 18.11 -7.32
N MET A 165 8.61 17.85 -6.35
CA MET A 165 7.45 18.70 -6.05
C MET A 165 7.63 19.60 -4.82
N THR A 166 8.63 19.34 -3.99
CA THR A 166 8.80 19.98 -2.68
C THR A 166 10.27 20.28 -2.39
N ASP A 167 10.53 21.13 -1.40
CA ASP A 167 11.87 21.39 -0.84
C ASP A 167 12.03 20.70 0.53
N ILE A 168 11.22 19.67 0.80
CA ILE A 168 11.29 18.87 2.02
C ILE A 168 12.56 18.01 1.99
N PRO A 169 13.34 17.97 3.08
CA PRO A 169 14.53 17.13 3.15
C PRO A 169 14.22 15.64 2.89
N PRO A 170 15.01 14.94 2.06
CA PRO A 170 14.76 13.53 1.74
C PRO A 170 14.66 12.61 2.96
N GLU A 171 15.44 12.89 4.01
CA GLU A 171 15.43 12.16 5.27
C GLU A 171 14.10 12.30 6.02
N GLU A 172 13.44 13.46 5.93
CA GLU A 172 12.15 13.72 6.55
C GLU A 172 11.05 12.92 5.82
N VAL A 173 11.10 12.90 4.49
CA VAL A 173 10.21 12.07 3.66
C VAL A 173 10.43 10.58 3.96
N ALA A 174 11.68 10.14 4.00
CA ALA A 174 12.06 8.76 4.29
C ALA A 174 11.59 8.31 5.69
N ALA A 175 11.67 9.19 6.69
CA ALA A 175 11.13 8.95 8.03
C ALA A 175 9.60 8.87 7.99
N GLY A 176 8.94 9.79 7.27
CA GLY A 176 7.49 9.79 7.09
C GLY A 176 6.96 8.52 6.43
N LEU A 177 7.63 8.01 5.41
CA LEU A 177 7.27 6.74 4.74
C LEU A 177 7.42 5.51 5.65
N ARG A 178 8.28 5.60 6.67
CA ARG A 178 8.48 4.56 7.69
C ARG A 178 7.64 4.79 8.95
N SER A 179 6.82 5.82 8.99
CA SER A 179 5.93 6.11 10.11
C SER A 179 4.94 4.96 10.35
N PRO A 180 4.51 4.71 11.61
CA PRO A 180 3.54 3.65 11.91
C PRO A 180 2.26 3.71 11.06
N GLN A 181 1.81 4.92 10.73
CA GLN A 181 0.59 5.17 9.96
C GLN A 181 0.75 4.73 8.50
N MET A 182 1.89 5.05 7.89
CA MET A 182 2.18 4.63 6.52
C MET A 182 2.59 3.17 6.44
N ALA A 183 3.19 2.64 7.52
CA ALA A 183 3.66 1.27 7.58
C ALA A 183 2.52 0.25 7.43
N LEU A 184 1.31 0.60 7.87
CA LEU A 184 0.07 -0.17 7.66
C LEU A 184 -0.16 -0.54 6.19
N PHE A 185 0.21 0.35 5.25
CA PHE A 185 -0.17 0.20 3.84
C PHE A 185 0.99 0.09 2.88
N LEU A 186 2.18 0.58 3.24
CA LEU A 186 3.37 0.53 2.40
C LEU A 186 4.11 -0.81 2.51
N PHE A 187 4.31 -1.31 3.74
CA PHE A 187 5.07 -2.56 3.94
C PHE A 187 4.23 -3.82 3.79
N GLN A 188 2.89 -3.72 3.72
CA GLN A 188 2.09 -4.89 3.37
C GLN A 188 2.44 -5.44 1.97
N PHE A 189 3.07 -4.64 1.11
CA PHE A 189 3.56 -5.06 -0.20
C PHE A 189 5.09 -5.29 -0.21
N SER A 190 5.78 -5.31 0.94
CA SER A 190 7.24 -5.50 0.96
C SER A 190 7.69 -6.94 0.72
N ASP A 191 6.76 -7.90 0.72
CA ASP A 191 7.02 -9.29 0.30
C ASP A 191 7.56 -9.39 -1.13
N TYR A 192 7.42 -8.32 -1.94
CA TYR A 192 7.97 -8.19 -3.28
C TYR A 192 9.50 -8.08 -3.34
N GLY A 193 10.25 -8.35 -2.26
CA GLY A 193 11.71 -8.20 -2.33
C GLY A 193 12.60 -8.67 -1.19
N LEU A 194 12.12 -9.47 -0.24
CA LEU A 194 13.02 -10.05 0.77
C LEU A 194 13.54 -11.41 0.31
N GLY A 195 14.49 -11.37 -0.62
CA GLY A 195 15.50 -12.41 -0.70
C GLY A 195 16.35 -12.35 0.58
N ALA A 196 16.22 -13.37 1.44
CA ALA A 196 17.17 -13.92 2.42
C ALA A 196 18.22 -13.04 3.17
N ALA A 197 18.16 -11.71 3.18
CA ALA A 197 19.20 -10.88 3.79
C ALA A 197 18.57 -9.76 4.63
N GLY A 198 18.57 -9.93 5.95
CA GLY A 198 18.52 -8.75 6.83
C GLY A 198 18.04 -8.90 8.27
N LEU A 199 17.37 -9.98 8.67
CA LEU A 199 17.00 -10.16 10.08
C LEU A 199 17.24 -11.61 10.48
N GLY A 200 18.30 -11.82 11.28
CA GLY A 200 18.75 -13.12 11.75
C GLY A 200 17.68 -13.84 12.56
N THR A 201 17.00 -14.79 11.94
CA THR A 201 16.34 -15.89 12.65
C THR A 201 16.90 -17.19 12.09
N ALA A 202 18.00 -17.64 12.71
CA ALA A 202 18.52 -18.97 12.51
C ALA A 202 17.48 -19.99 13.00
N GLY A 203 17.11 -20.92 12.14
CA GLY A 203 16.46 -22.17 12.52
C GLY A 203 14.94 -22.13 12.60
N LEU A 204 14.25 -22.07 11.45
CA LEU A 204 13.00 -22.78 11.17
C LEU A 204 12.84 -22.80 9.64
N GLY A 205 12.68 -24.00 9.07
CA GLY A 205 12.83 -24.28 7.64
C GLY A 205 12.00 -23.40 6.71
N THR A 206 12.64 -23.00 5.62
CA THR A 206 12.08 -22.41 4.40
C THR A 206 11.03 -23.34 3.79
N ALA A 207 9.74 -23.01 3.91
CA ALA A 207 8.67 -23.79 3.27
C ALA A 207 7.56 -22.94 2.61
N TYR A 208 7.62 -21.61 2.67
CA TYR A 208 6.62 -20.75 2.06
C TYR A 208 7.33 -19.69 1.21
N GLY A 209 7.05 -19.74 -0.09
CA GLY A 209 7.85 -19.12 -1.14
C GLY A 209 8.03 -17.61 -1.02
N GLU A 210 9.17 -17.16 -1.52
CA GLU A 210 9.50 -15.77 -1.80
C GLU A 210 8.38 -15.14 -2.65
N GLY A 211 7.84 -13.99 -2.22
CA GLY A 211 6.72 -13.34 -2.89
C GLY A 211 7.12 -12.81 -4.26
N GLN A 212 6.79 -13.54 -5.32
CA GLN A 212 7.03 -13.06 -6.68
C GLN A 212 6.16 -11.82 -6.98
N PRO A 213 6.69 -10.81 -7.71
CA PRO A 213 5.90 -9.69 -8.18
C PRO A 213 4.68 -10.16 -8.97
N ARG A 214 3.52 -9.51 -8.75
CA ARG A 214 2.26 -9.92 -9.39
C ARG A 214 2.17 -9.30 -10.77
N ALA A 215 1.93 -10.15 -11.78
CA ALA A 215 1.70 -9.73 -13.15
C ALA A 215 0.60 -8.66 -13.22
N LYS A 216 0.91 -7.49 -13.77
CA LYS A 216 0.01 -6.34 -13.80
C LYS A 216 -1.29 -6.64 -14.54
N GLU A 217 -1.26 -7.56 -15.51
CA GLU A 217 -2.42 -7.99 -16.31
C GLU A 217 -3.47 -8.72 -15.49
N LYS A 218 -3.09 -9.26 -14.32
CA LYS A 218 -4.02 -9.90 -13.39
C LYS A 218 -4.67 -8.91 -12.42
N VAL A 219 -4.19 -7.67 -12.33
CA VAL A 219 -4.61 -6.71 -11.29
C VAL A 219 -5.52 -5.65 -11.88
N LEU A 220 -6.70 -5.47 -11.26
CA LEU A 220 -7.65 -4.39 -11.59
C LEU A 220 -7.38 -3.10 -10.80
#